data_AF-A0A0H5RGT2-F1
#
_entry.id   AF-A0A0H5RGT2-F1
#
_cell.length_a   1.000
_cell.length_b   1.000
_cell.length_c   1.000
_cell.angle_alpha   90.00
_cell.angle_beta   90.00
_cell.angle_gamma   90.00
#
_symmetry.space_group_name_H-M   'P 1'
#
loop_
_entity.id
_entity.type
_entity.pdbx_description
1 polymer ?
#
loop_
_entity_poly.entity_id
_entity_poly.type
_entity_poly.pdbx_seq_one_letter_code
_entity_poly.pdbx_strand_id
1 'polypeptide(L)'
;EIFNLRNNWGRTALSDALCYSRKDIFRILLDLDADPTISDNFGNTALHLAIYKSFGADLISMIIDAAMQQIINNLGQNGVTDPCRDSDIVRQEMSKFINLQNRIGKTALMNAVTNMNCGVEIVGLLFKNGADPLIVDRHGNSALGVALMWERCEIFISPLLTAVRKQIINNLGQNVMTGPSVWSSRNLVQDGRDSDMIRESMLEFINSRRHRGKSALHNAIATFDCSVETIEILLKNGADPRICDVEENTALAVAIFYKRDVNIISLIITAAREQIIHNLGQNVWPSPNLVQDGRNSDSFREAMSKFINSRNCHGNTALLNAIRKDCSVETLKILLENGADPRIHVNNGNTALGLAIFYKRGVNVISPIITAAKEQIIHNLGQNVMTGPSVWSSPNLIQDDRDKNAILEAMSEFINGRNLRGQTALLISFECAFSIETVKILLKNGADPRIPDDNGETALDLAVRNERHDAIIEILKAVRHKPKLLFLQNGMTGRLYSGLIQHLTHHRLNQDAISIIFADDMINLWKKCAEHALAWAMSTNRVDLVDSLRTICDSTGTEKPIDVSKQLPSVSKDC
;
A
#
# COMPACT_ATOMS: atom_id res chain seq x y z
N GLU A 1 -20.63 -53.17 -12.85
CA GLU A 1 -21.46 -52.65 -11.74
C GLU A 1 -20.81 -52.76 -10.36
N ILE A 2 -20.33 -53.94 -9.91
CA ILE A 2 -19.75 -54.10 -8.56
C ILE A 2 -18.58 -53.12 -8.28
N PHE A 3 -17.72 -52.89 -9.26
CA PHE A 3 -16.56 -51.98 -9.10
C PHE A 3 -16.94 -50.49 -8.98
N ASN A 4 -18.19 -50.13 -9.29
CA ASN A 4 -18.72 -48.77 -9.23
C ASN A 4 -19.54 -48.50 -7.96
N LEU A 5 -19.66 -49.49 -7.07
CA LEU A 5 -20.30 -49.31 -5.77
C LEU A 5 -19.53 -48.31 -4.91
N ARG A 6 -20.28 -47.47 -4.18
CA ARG A 6 -19.72 -46.38 -3.37
C ARG A 6 -19.76 -46.75 -1.88
N ASN A 7 -18.65 -46.54 -1.20
CA ASN A 7 -18.56 -46.68 0.26
C ASN A 7 -19.22 -45.49 0.98
N ASN A 8 -19.16 -45.46 2.32
CA ASN A 8 -19.75 -44.38 3.14
C ASN A 8 -19.18 -42.98 2.86
N TRP A 9 -17.98 -42.88 2.28
CA TRP A 9 -17.38 -41.63 1.81
C TRP A 9 -17.73 -41.30 0.36
N GLY A 10 -18.60 -42.08 -0.27
CA GLY A 10 -18.98 -41.94 -1.67
C GLY A 10 -17.89 -42.43 -2.64
N ARG A 11 -16.84 -43.09 -2.15
CA ARG A 11 -15.69 -43.52 -2.95
C ARG A 11 -15.92 -44.90 -3.56
N THR A 12 -15.48 -45.09 -4.80
CA THR A 12 -15.42 -46.39 -5.47
C THR A 12 -14.13 -47.11 -5.07
N ALA A 13 -14.04 -48.41 -5.35
CA ALA A 13 -12.79 -49.16 -5.16
C ALA A 13 -11.61 -48.51 -5.89
N LEU A 14 -11.88 -47.91 -7.06
CA LEU A 14 -10.89 -47.18 -7.86
C LEU A 14 -10.41 -45.89 -7.18
N SER A 15 -11.31 -45.11 -6.56
CA SER A 15 -10.88 -43.89 -5.85
C SER A 15 -10.19 -44.18 -4.52
N ASP A 16 -10.54 -45.28 -3.84
CA ASP A 16 -9.78 -45.76 -2.67
C ASP A 16 -8.36 -46.22 -3.07
N ALA A 17 -8.19 -46.91 -4.21
CA ALA A 17 -6.87 -47.29 -4.71
C ALA A 17 -5.94 -46.08 -4.91
N LEU A 18 -6.47 -44.96 -5.42
CA LEU A 18 -5.74 -43.69 -5.53
C LEU A 18 -5.43 -43.08 -4.15
N CYS A 19 -6.38 -43.11 -3.21
CA CYS A 19 -6.19 -42.57 -1.87
C CYS A 19 -5.04 -43.25 -1.12
N TYR A 20 -4.89 -44.57 -1.30
CA TYR A 20 -3.84 -45.40 -0.71
C TYR A 20 -2.59 -45.55 -1.59
N SER A 21 -2.48 -44.78 -2.67
CA SER A 21 -1.32 -44.78 -3.56
C SER A 21 -1.00 -46.13 -4.23
N ARG A 22 -2.00 -47.01 -4.41
CA ARG A 22 -1.83 -48.37 -4.96
C ARG A 22 -2.00 -48.38 -6.48
N LYS A 23 -0.94 -48.00 -7.21
CA LYS A 23 -0.92 -47.91 -8.69
C LYS A 23 -1.29 -49.23 -9.38
N ASP A 24 -0.85 -50.37 -8.86
CA ASP A 24 -1.08 -51.67 -9.49
C ASP A 24 -2.55 -52.09 -9.40
N ILE A 25 -3.14 -51.91 -8.21
CA ILE A 25 -4.57 -52.16 -7.98
C ILE A 25 -5.39 -51.21 -8.84
N PHE A 26 -4.96 -49.95 -8.94
CA PHE A 26 -5.63 -48.97 -9.79
C PHE A 26 -5.67 -49.39 -11.27
N ARG A 27 -4.55 -49.88 -11.83
CA ARG A 27 -4.48 -50.38 -13.21
C ARG A 27 -5.41 -51.57 -13.43
N ILE A 28 -5.37 -52.55 -12.53
CA ILE A 28 -6.24 -53.73 -12.61
C ILE A 28 -7.72 -53.32 -12.59
N LEU A 29 -8.11 -52.34 -11.77
CA LEU A 29 -9.49 -51.87 -11.71
C LEU A 29 -9.91 -51.16 -13.01
N LEU A 30 -9.00 -50.41 -13.65
CA LEU A 30 -9.26 -49.83 -14.97
C LEU A 30 -9.41 -50.90 -16.07
N ASP A 31 -8.57 -51.94 -16.05
CA ASP A 31 -8.67 -53.07 -17.00
C ASP A 31 -10.00 -53.84 -16.86
N LEU A 32 -10.66 -53.72 -15.70
CA LEU A 32 -11.97 -54.29 -15.40
C LEU A 32 -13.13 -53.32 -15.64
N ASP A 33 -12.92 -52.28 -16.45
CA ASP A 33 -13.90 -51.25 -16.81
C ASP A 33 -14.51 -50.50 -15.60
N ALA A 34 -13.75 -50.32 -14.52
CA ALA A 34 -14.19 -49.45 -13.42
C ALA A 34 -14.28 -47.99 -13.89
N ASP A 35 -15.37 -47.32 -13.53
CA ASP A 35 -15.67 -45.97 -14.01
C ASP A 35 -14.89 -44.90 -13.21
N PRO A 36 -13.92 -44.18 -13.82
CA PRO A 36 -13.15 -43.14 -13.14
C PRO A 36 -13.91 -41.81 -13.01
N THR A 37 -15.09 -41.68 -13.64
CA THR A 37 -15.87 -40.44 -13.65
C THR A 37 -16.67 -40.21 -12.37
N ILE A 38 -16.88 -41.26 -11.59
CA ILE A 38 -17.63 -41.22 -10.33
C ILE A 38 -16.89 -40.38 -9.29
N SER A 39 -17.59 -39.40 -8.71
CA SER A 39 -17.05 -38.54 -7.66
C SER A 39 -17.33 -39.08 -6.25
N ASP A 40 -16.43 -38.76 -5.31
CA ASP A 40 -16.63 -39.03 -3.89
C ASP A 40 -17.66 -38.06 -3.26
N ASN A 41 -17.96 -38.23 -1.97
CA ASN A 41 -18.90 -37.33 -1.29
C ASN A 41 -18.40 -35.89 -1.28
N PHE A 42 -17.10 -35.62 -1.42
CA PHE A 42 -16.52 -34.29 -1.53
C PHE A 42 -16.52 -33.74 -2.96
N GLY A 43 -17.09 -34.46 -3.92
CA GLY A 43 -17.11 -34.09 -5.34
C GLY A 43 -15.77 -34.29 -6.04
N ASN A 44 -14.81 -34.98 -5.41
CA ASN A 44 -13.54 -35.30 -6.07
C ASN A 44 -13.72 -36.52 -6.97
N THR A 45 -13.44 -36.36 -8.26
CA THR A 45 -13.29 -37.47 -9.22
C THR A 45 -11.93 -38.16 -9.06
N ALA A 46 -11.72 -39.30 -9.74
CA ALA A 46 -10.43 -39.96 -9.79
C ALA A 46 -9.30 -38.99 -10.23
N LEU A 47 -9.60 -38.07 -11.16
CA LEU A 47 -8.66 -37.07 -11.65
C LEU A 47 -8.23 -36.08 -10.54
N HIS A 48 -9.17 -35.59 -9.72
CA HIS A 48 -8.86 -34.72 -8.59
C HIS A 48 -7.94 -35.40 -7.57
N LEU A 49 -8.23 -36.66 -7.24
CA LEU A 49 -7.47 -37.43 -6.27
C LEU A 49 -6.08 -37.79 -6.80
N ALA A 50 -5.98 -38.15 -8.08
CA ALA A 50 -4.71 -38.49 -8.70
C ALA A 50 -3.75 -37.28 -8.73
N ILE A 51 -4.26 -36.10 -9.07
CA ILE A 51 -3.48 -34.87 -9.05
C ILE A 51 -3.11 -34.47 -7.61
N TYR A 52 -4.05 -34.57 -6.67
CA TYR A 52 -3.77 -34.27 -5.26
C TYR A 52 -2.69 -35.17 -4.65
N LYS A 53 -2.66 -36.45 -5.03
CA LYS A 53 -1.64 -37.43 -4.59
C LYS A 53 -0.33 -37.37 -5.40
N SER A 54 -0.17 -36.38 -6.28
CA SER A 54 1.04 -36.15 -7.07
C SER A 54 1.43 -37.35 -7.94
N PHE A 55 0.45 -38.04 -8.53
CA PHE A 55 0.74 -39.07 -9.51
C PHE A 55 1.26 -38.47 -10.83
N GLY A 56 2.11 -39.22 -11.52
CA GLY A 56 2.73 -38.79 -12.77
C GLY A 56 1.76 -38.73 -13.95
N ALA A 57 2.22 -38.07 -15.02
CA ALA A 57 1.47 -37.86 -16.27
C ALA A 57 0.89 -39.18 -16.84
N ASP A 58 1.62 -40.29 -16.74
CA ASP A 58 1.16 -41.61 -17.22
C ASP A 58 -0.13 -42.10 -16.54
N LEU A 59 -0.26 -41.90 -15.23
CA LEU A 59 -1.48 -42.32 -14.53
C LEU A 59 -2.66 -41.41 -14.86
N ILE A 60 -2.37 -40.12 -15.07
CA ILE A 60 -3.36 -39.12 -15.44
C ILE A 60 -3.85 -39.37 -16.86
N SER A 61 -2.98 -39.71 -17.82
CA SER A 61 -3.38 -40.10 -19.17
C SER A 61 -4.22 -41.36 -19.17
N MET A 62 -3.85 -42.39 -18.38
CA MET A 62 -4.67 -43.60 -18.20
C MET A 62 -6.08 -43.28 -17.68
N ILE A 63 -6.20 -42.37 -16.70
CA ILE A 63 -7.51 -41.92 -16.18
C ILE A 63 -8.34 -41.24 -17.28
N ILE A 64 -7.72 -40.34 -18.03
CA ILE A 64 -8.40 -39.58 -19.10
C ILE A 64 -8.84 -40.52 -20.23
N ASP A 65 -8.00 -41.46 -20.63
CA ASP A 65 -8.31 -42.43 -21.67
C ASP A 65 -9.43 -43.38 -21.25
N ALA A 66 -9.40 -43.87 -20.01
CA ALA A 66 -10.48 -44.69 -19.46
C ALA A 66 -11.80 -43.91 -19.37
N ALA A 67 -11.76 -42.65 -18.91
CA ALA A 67 -12.94 -41.79 -18.88
C ALA A 67 -13.50 -41.56 -20.29
N MET A 68 -12.62 -41.38 -21.28
CA MET A 68 -13.01 -41.19 -22.68
C MET A 68 -13.74 -42.41 -23.24
N GLN A 69 -13.21 -43.61 -22.94
CA GLN A 69 -13.84 -44.86 -23.36
C GLN A 69 -15.22 -45.04 -22.71
N GLN A 70 -15.37 -44.72 -21.43
CA GLN A 70 -16.66 -44.78 -20.73
C GLN A 70 -17.68 -43.81 -21.34
N ILE A 71 -17.27 -42.59 -21.67
CA ILE A 71 -18.14 -41.62 -22.35
C ILE A 71 -18.59 -42.14 -23.72
N ILE A 72 -17.67 -42.69 -24.51
CA ILE A 72 -17.98 -43.29 -25.83
C ILE A 72 -19.00 -44.43 -25.67
N ASN A 73 -18.76 -45.34 -24.72
CA ASN A 73 -19.64 -46.47 -24.46
C ASN A 73 -21.05 -46.01 -24.06
N ASN A 74 -21.15 -45.03 -23.16
CA ASN A 74 -22.43 -44.47 -22.71
C ASN A 74 -23.18 -43.76 -23.84
N LEU A 75 -22.50 -43.02 -24.72
CA LEU A 75 -23.12 -42.37 -25.87
C LEU A 75 -23.66 -43.38 -26.89
N GLY A 76 -22.91 -44.46 -27.14
CA GLY A 76 -23.36 -45.55 -28.02
C GLY A 76 -24.61 -46.24 -27.47
N GLN A 77 -24.66 -46.51 -26.16
CA GLN A 77 -25.84 -47.08 -25.50
C GLN A 77 -27.07 -46.16 -25.56
N ASN A 78 -26.85 -44.84 -25.59
CA ASN A 78 -27.91 -43.82 -25.69
C ASN A 78 -28.34 -43.52 -27.15
N GLY A 79 -27.93 -44.34 -28.12
CA GLY A 79 -28.40 -44.26 -29.50
C GLY A 79 -27.66 -43.25 -30.38
N VAL A 80 -26.51 -42.72 -29.94
CA VAL A 80 -25.62 -41.94 -30.81
C VAL A 80 -24.88 -42.90 -31.75
N THR A 81 -25.02 -42.73 -33.06
CA THR A 81 -24.36 -43.57 -34.07
C THR A 81 -22.87 -43.23 -34.19
N ASP A 82 -22.00 -44.24 -34.07
CA ASP A 82 -20.54 -44.17 -34.19
C ASP A 82 -19.84 -43.02 -33.42
N PRO A 83 -19.97 -42.96 -32.06
CA PRO A 83 -19.25 -42.00 -31.25
C PRO A 83 -17.73 -42.28 -31.31
N CYS A 84 -17.02 -41.56 -32.18
CA CYS A 84 -15.56 -41.65 -32.27
C CYS A 84 -14.88 -40.71 -31.27
N ARG A 85 -13.62 -41.01 -30.91
CA ARG A 85 -12.79 -40.19 -29.99
C ARG A 85 -12.76 -38.70 -30.36
N ASP A 86 -12.79 -38.40 -31.65
CA ASP A 86 -12.69 -37.03 -32.17
C ASP A 86 -14.04 -36.35 -32.45
N SER A 87 -15.16 -37.03 -32.17
CA SER A 87 -16.48 -36.44 -32.36
C SER A 87 -16.67 -35.25 -31.41
N ASP A 88 -17.33 -34.20 -31.89
CA ASP A 88 -17.58 -32.99 -31.10
C ASP A 88 -18.41 -33.30 -29.83
N ILE A 89 -19.31 -34.28 -29.90
CA ILE A 89 -20.12 -34.75 -28.77
C ILE A 89 -19.21 -35.36 -27.67
N VAL A 90 -18.27 -36.25 -28.04
CA VAL A 90 -17.33 -36.85 -27.08
C VAL A 90 -16.41 -35.79 -26.48
N ARG A 91 -15.93 -34.82 -27.29
CA ARG A 91 -15.11 -33.70 -26.79
C ARG A 91 -15.88 -32.81 -25.81
N GLN A 92 -17.16 -32.55 -26.06
CA GLN A 92 -18.01 -31.76 -25.18
C GLN A 92 -18.26 -32.47 -23.85
N GLU A 93 -18.60 -33.77 -23.87
CA GLU A 93 -18.78 -34.56 -22.66
C GLU A 93 -17.47 -34.74 -21.88
N MET A 94 -16.34 -34.93 -22.58
CA MET A 94 -15.02 -34.94 -21.95
C MET A 94 -14.70 -33.61 -21.28
N SER A 95 -14.97 -32.49 -21.96
CA SER A 95 -14.78 -31.15 -21.37
C SER A 95 -15.62 -30.98 -20.10
N LYS A 96 -16.88 -31.44 -20.09
CA LYS A 96 -17.72 -31.44 -18.86
C LYS A 96 -17.05 -32.23 -17.73
N PHE A 97 -16.53 -33.42 -18.01
CA PHE A 97 -15.85 -34.26 -17.02
C PHE A 97 -14.57 -33.62 -16.46
N ILE A 98 -13.67 -33.14 -17.33
CA ILE A 98 -12.41 -32.52 -16.94
C ILE A 98 -12.64 -31.27 -16.07
N ASN A 99 -13.74 -30.55 -16.33
CA ASN A 99 -14.10 -29.30 -15.67
C ASN A 99 -15.02 -29.47 -14.46
N LEU A 100 -15.32 -30.70 -14.04
CA LEU A 100 -16.10 -30.93 -12.81
C LEU A 100 -15.42 -30.25 -11.61
N GLN A 101 -16.24 -29.57 -10.82
CA GLN A 101 -15.79 -28.90 -9.60
C GLN A 101 -16.10 -29.75 -8.37
N ASN A 102 -15.13 -29.86 -7.47
CA ASN A 102 -15.37 -30.47 -6.16
C ASN A 102 -16.19 -29.55 -5.24
N ARG A 103 -16.45 -29.97 -3.99
CA ARG A 103 -17.22 -29.19 -3.01
C ARG A 103 -16.60 -27.83 -2.65
N ILE A 104 -15.33 -27.58 -2.93
CA ILE A 104 -14.68 -26.27 -2.72
C ILE A 104 -14.81 -25.39 -3.99
N GLY A 105 -15.30 -25.95 -5.09
CA GLY A 105 -15.34 -25.31 -6.39
C GLY A 105 -14.06 -25.51 -7.20
N LYS A 106 -13.12 -26.34 -6.74
CA LYS A 106 -11.85 -26.55 -7.48
C LYS A 106 -12.03 -27.57 -8.59
N THR A 107 -11.49 -27.26 -9.77
CA THR A 107 -11.33 -28.19 -10.88
C THR A 107 -10.03 -28.99 -10.76
N ALA A 108 -9.88 -30.03 -11.57
CA ALA A 108 -8.62 -30.77 -11.69
C ALA A 108 -7.43 -29.85 -12.06
N LEU A 109 -7.66 -28.87 -12.94
CA LEU A 109 -6.66 -27.86 -13.31
C LEU A 109 -6.23 -27.00 -12.12
N MET A 110 -7.17 -26.55 -11.28
CA MET A 110 -6.85 -25.78 -10.08
C MET A 110 -6.03 -26.61 -9.07
N ASN A 111 -6.34 -27.89 -8.91
CA ASN A 111 -5.53 -28.77 -8.05
C ASN A 111 -4.12 -28.97 -8.62
N ALA A 112 -3.97 -29.07 -9.94
CA ALA A 112 -2.68 -29.25 -10.59
C ALA A 112 -1.74 -28.07 -10.35
N VAL A 113 -2.25 -26.84 -10.46
CA VAL A 113 -1.43 -25.63 -10.23
C VAL A 113 -1.13 -25.36 -8.75
N THR A 114 -1.88 -25.96 -7.82
CA THR A 114 -1.62 -25.83 -6.37
C THR A 114 -0.61 -26.83 -5.84
N ASN A 115 -0.38 -27.92 -6.57
CA ASN A 115 0.45 -29.00 -6.08
C ASN A 115 1.90 -28.77 -6.51
N MET A 116 2.79 -28.55 -5.55
CA MET A 116 4.22 -28.29 -5.78
C MET A 116 4.92 -29.40 -6.58
N ASN A 117 4.39 -30.63 -6.54
CA ASN A 117 4.95 -31.78 -7.23
C ASN A 117 4.35 -32.01 -8.63
N CYS A 118 3.36 -31.22 -9.04
CA CYS A 118 2.76 -31.33 -10.38
C CYS A 118 3.55 -30.48 -11.38
N GLY A 119 3.95 -31.09 -12.49
CA GLY A 119 4.67 -30.41 -13.57
C GLY A 119 3.75 -29.73 -14.60
N VAL A 120 4.34 -28.87 -15.43
CA VAL A 120 3.67 -28.23 -16.59
C VAL A 120 3.06 -29.26 -17.54
N GLU A 121 3.63 -30.46 -17.60
CA GLU A 121 3.12 -31.57 -18.39
C GLU A 121 1.67 -31.94 -18.03
N ILE A 122 1.33 -32.01 -16.74
CA ILE A 122 -0.03 -32.33 -16.28
C ILE A 122 -1.00 -31.23 -16.71
N VAL A 123 -0.59 -29.97 -16.57
CA VAL A 123 -1.37 -28.81 -17.03
C VAL A 123 -1.58 -28.86 -18.55
N GLY A 124 -0.55 -29.22 -19.32
CA GLY A 124 -0.64 -29.41 -20.77
C GLY A 124 -1.59 -30.55 -21.17
N LEU A 125 -1.56 -31.68 -20.45
CA LEU A 125 -2.49 -32.79 -20.66
C LEU A 125 -3.93 -32.38 -20.38
N LEU A 126 -4.18 -31.65 -19.30
CA LEU A 126 -5.52 -31.16 -18.96
C LEU A 126 -6.03 -30.20 -20.05
N PHE A 127 -5.20 -29.26 -20.52
CA PHE A 127 -5.59 -28.36 -21.61
C PHE A 127 -5.85 -29.09 -22.93
N LYS A 128 -5.05 -30.10 -23.27
CA LYS A 128 -5.28 -30.94 -24.47
C LYS A 128 -6.64 -31.62 -24.46
N ASN A 129 -7.18 -31.90 -23.26
CA ASN A 129 -8.46 -32.60 -23.07
C ASN A 129 -9.62 -31.66 -22.69
N GLY A 130 -9.47 -30.34 -22.90
CA GLY A 130 -10.59 -29.39 -22.76
C GLY A 130 -10.77 -28.80 -21.36
N ALA A 131 -9.70 -28.74 -20.55
CA ALA A 131 -9.72 -28.01 -19.29
C ALA A 131 -9.91 -26.50 -19.52
N ASP A 132 -10.86 -25.92 -18.80
CA ASP A 132 -11.23 -24.52 -18.85
C ASP A 132 -10.52 -23.74 -17.72
N PRO A 133 -9.63 -22.78 -18.04
CA PRO A 133 -8.93 -21.97 -17.07
C PRO A 133 -9.77 -20.80 -16.53
N LEU A 134 -10.96 -20.51 -17.09
CA LEU A 134 -11.85 -19.42 -16.70
C LEU A 134 -12.76 -19.79 -15.53
N ILE A 135 -13.03 -21.08 -15.32
CA ILE A 135 -13.84 -21.56 -14.20
C ILE A 135 -13.28 -21.04 -12.88
N VAL A 136 -14.16 -20.68 -11.95
CA VAL A 136 -13.78 -20.07 -10.65
C VAL A 136 -14.24 -20.95 -9.49
N ASP A 137 -13.40 -21.04 -8.45
CA ASP A 137 -13.75 -21.74 -7.22
C ASP A 137 -14.79 -20.96 -6.37
N ARG A 138 -15.16 -21.49 -5.20
CA ARG A 138 -16.12 -20.81 -4.30
C ARG A 138 -15.59 -19.51 -3.69
N HIS A 139 -14.28 -19.28 -3.73
CA HIS A 139 -13.67 -18.00 -3.38
C HIS A 139 -13.61 -17.04 -4.57
N GLY A 140 -14.15 -17.46 -5.72
CA GLY A 140 -14.10 -16.72 -6.95
C GLY A 140 -12.69 -16.65 -7.50
N ASN A 141 -11.80 -17.63 -7.31
CA ASN A 141 -10.47 -17.66 -7.94
C ASN A 141 -10.48 -18.62 -9.14
N SER A 142 -9.95 -18.18 -10.29
CA SER A 142 -9.69 -19.08 -11.43
C SER A 142 -8.36 -19.82 -11.26
N ALA A 143 -8.00 -20.70 -12.20
CA ALA A 143 -6.71 -21.37 -12.19
C ALA A 143 -5.52 -20.40 -12.06
N LEU A 144 -5.57 -19.23 -12.72
CA LEU A 144 -4.57 -18.18 -12.57
C LEU A 144 -4.56 -17.58 -11.15
N GLY A 145 -5.73 -17.22 -10.63
CA GLY A 145 -5.85 -16.63 -9.29
C GLY A 145 -5.38 -17.58 -8.19
N VAL A 146 -5.66 -18.88 -8.35
CA VAL A 146 -5.16 -19.92 -7.45
C VAL A 146 -3.66 -20.08 -7.60
N ALA A 147 -3.11 -20.20 -8.82
CA ALA A 147 -1.67 -20.35 -9.03
C ALA A 147 -0.86 -19.25 -8.35
N LEU A 148 -1.32 -17.99 -8.45
CA LEU A 148 -0.66 -16.82 -7.85
C LEU A 148 -0.64 -16.80 -6.32
N MET A 149 -1.30 -17.74 -5.63
CA MET A 149 -1.24 -17.86 -4.17
C MET A 149 -0.17 -18.84 -3.68
N TRP A 150 0.47 -19.60 -4.57
CA TRP A 150 1.39 -20.68 -4.22
C TRP A 150 2.80 -20.44 -4.79
N GLU A 151 3.76 -21.18 -4.25
CA GLU A 151 5.16 -21.13 -4.66
C GLU A 151 5.34 -21.64 -6.11
N ARG A 152 6.33 -21.09 -6.84
CA ARG A 152 6.65 -21.44 -8.24
C ARG A 152 5.51 -21.19 -9.25
N CYS A 153 4.65 -20.21 -8.98
CA CYS A 153 3.53 -19.84 -9.86
C CYS A 153 3.95 -19.44 -11.28
N GLU A 154 5.14 -18.85 -11.44
CA GLU A 154 5.71 -18.32 -12.68
C GLU A 154 5.66 -19.29 -13.87
N ILE A 155 5.93 -20.56 -13.60
CA ILE A 155 5.97 -21.62 -14.60
C ILE A 155 4.57 -21.87 -15.21
N PHE A 156 3.51 -21.59 -14.46
CA PHE A 156 2.12 -21.81 -14.87
C PHE A 156 1.46 -20.57 -15.47
N ILE A 157 1.92 -19.35 -15.16
CA ILE A 157 1.27 -18.12 -15.63
C ILE A 157 1.21 -18.06 -17.15
N SER A 158 2.36 -18.24 -17.84
CA SER A 158 2.41 -18.15 -19.31
C SER A 158 1.55 -19.22 -20.01
N PRO A 159 1.59 -20.51 -19.62
CA PRO A 159 0.66 -21.52 -20.13
C PRO A 159 -0.82 -21.20 -19.89
N LEU A 160 -1.16 -20.76 -18.68
CA LEU A 160 -2.54 -20.42 -18.31
C LEU A 160 -3.05 -19.23 -19.16
N LEU A 161 -2.27 -18.16 -19.29
CA LEU A 161 -2.64 -17.00 -20.10
C LEU A 161 -2.80 -17.36 -21.59
N THR A 162 -1.93 -18.24 -22.11
CA THR A 162 -2.03 -18.75 -23.48
C THR A 162 -3.31 -19.56 -23.68
N ALA A 163 -3.66 -20.41 -22.71
CA ALA A 163 -4.88 -21.21 -22.77
C ALA A 163 -6.14 -20.35 -22.67
N VAL A 164 -6.16 -19.37 -21.76
CA VAL A 164 -7.25 -18.38 -21.65
C VAL A 164 -7.46 -17.67 -22.99
N ARG A 165 -6.39 -17.17 -23.61
CA ARG A 165 -6.47 -16.50 -24.91
C ARG A 165 -7.07 -17.41 -25.98
N LYS A 166 -6.64 -18.68 -26.06
CA LYS A 166 -7.20 -19.65 -27.01
C LYS A 166 -8.69 -19.88 -26.78
N GLN A 167 -9.11 -19.98 -25.52
CA GLN A 167 -10.51 -20.23 -25.21
C GLN A 167 -11.40 -19.02 -25.52
N ILE A 168 -10.93 -17.80 -25.26
CA ILE A 168 -11.60 -16.57 -25.67
C ILE A 168 -11.78 -16.56 -27.20
N ILE A 169 -10.73 -16.86 -27.97
CA ILE A 169 -10.79 -16.95 -29.44
C ILE A 169 -11.83 -17.98 -29.89
N ASN A 170 -11.84 -19.16 -29.28
CA ASN A 170 -12.80 -20.22 -29.62
C ASN A 170 -14.24 -19.79 -29.35
N ASN A 171 -14.52 -19.19 -28.19
CA ASN A 171 -15.86 -18.73 -27.82
C ASN A 171 -16.35 -17.62 -28.76
N LEU A 172 -15.48 -16.70 -29.15
CA LEU A 172 -15.80 -15.64 -30.12
C LEU A 172 -16.07 -16.22 -31.51
N GLY A 173 -15.24 -17.17 -31.97
CA GLY A 173 -15.44 -17.84 -33.25
C GLY A 173 -16.75 -18.62 -33.36
N GLN A 174 -17.23 -19.21 -32.24
CA GLN A 174 -18.53 -19.88 -32.21
C GLN A 174 -19.71 -18.90 -32.29
N ASN A 175 -19.59 -17.72 -31.67
CA ASN A 175 -20.64 -16.70 -31.73
C ASN A 175 -20.76 -16.07 -33.14
N VAL A 176 -19.64 -15.88 -33.85
CA VAL A 176 -19.62 -15.34 -35.22
C VAL A 176 -20.26 -16.31 -36.24
N MET A 177 -20.26 -17.62 -35.97
CA MET A 177 -20.92 -18.62 -36.83
C MET A 177 -22.47 -18.56 -36.84
N THR A 178 -23.09 -17.70 -36.02
CA THR A 178 -24.55 -17.49 -36.04
C THR A 178 -25.01 -16.40 -37.02
N GLY A 179 -24.09 -15.72 -37.71
CA GLY A 179 -24.37 -14.80 -38.81
C GLY A 179 -24.14 -15.44 -40.18
N PRO A 180 -25.03 -15.24 -41.18
CA PRO A 180 -24.90 -15.88 -42.49
C PRO A 180 -23.89 -15.14 -43.38
N SER A 181 -22.59 -15.28 -43.11
CA SER A 181 -21.54 -15.13 -44.14
C SER A 181 -20.17 -15.56 -43.62
N VAL A 182 -19.72 -16.69 -44.16
CA VAL A 182 -18.34 -17.11 -44.41
C VAL A 182 -17.25 -16.07 -44.07
N TRP A 183 -16.62 -16.24 -42.90
CA TRP A 183 -15.19 -15.96 -42.75
C TRP A 183 -14.50 -17.24 -42.29
N SER A 184 -13.74 -17.83 -43.21
CA SER A 184 -12.94 -19.01 -42.96
C SER A 184 -11.97 -18.75 -41.81
N SER A 185 -11.92 -19.71 -40.88
CA SER A 185 -11.17 -19.73 -39.62
C SER A 185 -9.64 -19.57 -39.73
N ARG A 186 -9.11 -19.29 -40.93
CA ARG A 186 -7.68 -19.07 -41.20
C ARG A 186 -7.29 -17.61 -41.39
N ASN A 187 -8.24 -16.68 -41.52
CA ASN A 187 -7.96 -15.23 -41.67
C ASN A 187 -8.37 -14.38 -40.44
N LEU A 188 -8.71 -15.01 -39.31
CA LEU A 188 -9.24 -14.40 -38.06
C LEU A 188 -8.27 -13.46 -37.30
N VAL A 189 -7.19 -12.97 -37.93
CA VAL A 189 -6.20 -12.08 -37.31
C VAL A 189 -6.01 -10.77 -38.10
N GLN A 190 -6.73 -10.57 -39.21
CA GLN A 190 -6.51 -9.41 -40.09
C GLN A 190 -7.49 -8.24 -39.92
N ASP A 191 -8.64 -8.44 -39.26
CA ASP A 191 -9.59 -7.34 -38.99
C ASP A 191 -9.40 -6.82 -37.55
N GLY A 192 -8.98 -5.56 -37.42
CA GLY A 192 -8.58 -4.94 -36.15
C GLY A 192 -9.63 -4.97 -35.02
N ARG A 193 -10.92 -5.20 -35.33
CA ARG A 193 -12.01 -5.25 -34.34
C ARG A 193 -11.99 -6.52 -33.47
N ASP A 194 -11.63 -7.66 -34.04
CA ASP A 194 -11.58 -8.92 -33.28
C ASP A 194 -10.36 -8.98 -32.34
N SER A 195 -9.25 -8.35 -32.76
CA SER A 195 -8.06 -8.20 -31.91
C SER A 195 -8.33 -7.34 -30.68
N ASP A 196 -9.14 -6.28 -30.81
CA ASP A 196 -9.54 -5.44 -29.69
C ASP A 196 -10.49 -6.16 -28.73
N MET A 197 -11.48 -6.90 -29.24
CA MET A 197 -12.40 -7.67 -28.40
C MET A 197 -11.70 -8.80 -27.63
N ILE A 198 -10.73 -9.49 -28.26
CA ILE A 198 -9.87 -10.48 -27.57
C ILE A 198 -9.04 -9.79 -26.49
N ARG A 199 -8.46 -8.63 -26.79
CA ARG A 199 -7.68 -7.84 -25.84
C ARG A 199 -8.53 -7.42 -24.64
N GLU A 200 -9.72 -6.88 -24.87
CA GLU A 200 -10.66 -6.47 -23.82
C GLU A 200 -11.08 -7.63 -22.94
N SER A 201 -11.46 -8.77 -23.53
CA SER A 201 -11.82 -9.98 -22.76
C SER A 201 -10.64 -10.50 -21.93
N MET A 202 -9.42 -10.43 -22.46
CA MET A 202 -8.22 -10.82 -21.73
C MET A 202 -7.93 -9.86 -20.57
N LEU A 203 -8.08 -8.56 -20.79
CA LEU A 203 -7.94 -7.53 -19.76
C LEU A 203 -8.98 -7.71 -18.67
N GLU A 204 -10.25 -7.98 -19.01
CA GLU A 204 -11.32 -8.26 -18.05
C GLU A 204 -10.97 -9.47 -17.18
N PHE A 205 -10.46 -10.55 -17.79
CA PHE A 205 -10.03 -11.73 -17.04
C PHE A 205 -8.89 -11.43 -16.06
N ILE A 206 -7.82 -10.76 -16.52
CA ILE A 206 -6.64 -10.45 -15.69
C ILE A 206 -7.01 -9.48 -14.56
N ASN A 207 -7.87 -8.51 -14.85
CA ASN A 207 -8.30 -7.46 -13.93
C ASN A 207 -9.53 -7.81 -13.10
N SER A 208 -10.06 -9.03 -13.27
CA SER A 208 -11.19 -9.52 -12.49
C SER A 208 -10.93 -9.40 -10.99
N ARG A 209 -11.86 -8.76 -10.29
CA ARG A 209 -11.83 -8.58 -8.83
C ARG A 209 -12.46 -9.80 -8.17
N ARG A 210 -11.71 -10.48 -7.31
CA ARG A 210 -12.14 -11.70 -6.63
C ARG A 210 -12.56 -11.41 -5.18
N HIS A 211 -12.49 -12.43 -4.31
CA HIS A 211 -12.71 -12.28 -2.87
C HIS A 211 -11.90 -11.11 -2.29
N ARG A 212 -12.54 -10.28 -1.45
CA ARG A 212 -12.01 -9.00 -0.94
C ARG A 212 -11.65 -7.98 -2.04
N GLY A 213 -12.24 -8.08 -3.23
CA GLY A 213 -12.05 -7.10 -4.31
C GLY A 213 -10.65 -7.11 -4.93
N LYS A 214 -9.83 -8.11 -4.61
CA LYS A 214 -8.43 -8.21 -5.04
C LYS A 214 -8.35 -8.66 -6.50
N SER A 215 -7.48 -8.00 -7.28
CA SER A 215 -7.09 -8.47 -8.62
C SER A 215 -5.97 -9.51 -8.54
N ALA A 216 -5.66 -10.16 -9.68
CA ALA A 216 -4.53 -11.08 -9.79
C ALA A 216 -3.21 -10.45 -9.30
N LEU A 217 -2.98 -9.18 -9.63
CA LEU A 217 -1.80 -8.42 -9.21
C LEU A 217 -1.73 -8.25 -7.68
N HIS A 218 -2.86 -7.99 -7.01
CA HIS A 218 -2.89 -7.89 -5.54
C HIS A 218 -2.49 -9.20 -4.86
N ASN A 219 -2.96 -10.34 -5.40
CA ASN A 219 -2.64 -11.65 -4.85
C ASN A 219 -1.17 -11.98 -5.05
N ALA A 220 -0.63 -11.73 -6.25
CA ALA A 220 0.79 -11.93 -6.55
C ALA A 220 1.71 -11.11 -5.64
N ILE A 221 1.33 -9.88 -5.30
CA ILE A 221 2.12 -9.02 -4.39
C ILE A 221 1.99 -9.48 -2.93
N ALA A 222 0.86 -10.07 -2.54
CA ALA A 222 0.59 -10.48 -1.17
C ALA A 222 1.24 -11.82 -0.79
N THR A 223 1.73 -12.63 -1.73
CA THR A 223 2.36 -13.93 -1.45
C THR A 223 3.73 -13.79 -0.82
N PHE A 224 4.11 -14.72 0.05
CA PHE A 224 5.42 -14.68 0.71
C PHE A 224 6.57 -14.60 -0.31
N ASP A 225 6.55 -15.46 -1.33
CA ASP A 225 7.53 -15.54 -2.42
C ASP A 225 7.15 -14.72 -3.66
N CYS A 226 6.83 -13.44 -3.48
CA CYS A 226 6.56 -12.53 -4.59
C CYS A 226 7.82 -12.38 -5.48
N SER A 227 7.81 -12.93 -6.70
CA SER A 227 8.89 -12.75 -7.67
C SER A 227 8.66 -11.50 -8.53
N VAL A 228 9.75 -10.80 -8.83
CA VAL A 228 9.75 -9.64 -9.73
C VAL A 228 9.25 -10.04 -11.12
N GLU A 229 9.67 -11.20 -11.61
CA GLU A 229 9.28 -11.74 -12.93
C GLU A 229 7.78 -12.05 -13.00
N THR A 230 7.16 -12.58 -11.93
CA THR A 230 5.71 -12.81 -11.90
C THR A 230 4.93 -11.51 -12.00
N ILE A 231 5.36 -10.47 -11.29
CA ILE A 231 4.75 -9.13 -11.38
C ILE A 231 4.96 -8.54 -12.77
N GLU A 232 6.15 -8.67 -13.35
CA GLU A 232 6.46 -8.18 -14.69
C GLU A 232 5.61 -8.87 -15.76
N ILE A 233 5.44 -10.20 -15.70
CA ILE A 233 4.59 -10.96 -16.63
C ILE A 233 3.14 -10.48 -16.52
N LEU A 234 2.60 -10.31 -15.31
CA LEU A 234 1.23 -9.83 -15.13
C LEU A 234 1.04 -8.42 -15.69
N LEU A 235 1.95 -7.50 -15.41
CA LEU A 235 1.90 -6.12 -15.91
C LEU A 235 2.03 -6.07 -17.43
N LYS A 236 2.95 -6.84 -18.03
CA LYS A 236 3.09 -6.98 -19.50
C LYS A 236 1.84 -7.52 -20.18
N ASN A 237 1.06 -8.35 -19.48
CA ASN A 237 -0.21 -8.88 -19.98
C ASN A 237 -1.41 -7.96 -19.67
N GLY A 238 -1.19 -6.75 -19.14
CA GLY A 238 -2.23 -5.74 -18.96
C GLY A 238 -2.93 -5.76 -17.60
N ALA A 239 -2.29 -6.31 -16.57
CA ALA A 239 -2.76 -6.14 -15.19
C ALA A 239 -2.72 -4.66 -14.80
N ASP A 240 -3.85 -4.12 -14.36
CA ASP A 240 -4.01 -2.72 -13.99
C ASP A 240 -3.64 -2.51 -12.51
N PRO A 241 -2.57 -1.74 -12.20
CA PRO A 241 -2.15 -1.46 -10.84
C PRO A 241 -3.08 -0.50 -10.09
N ARG A 242 -3.96 0.22 -10.81
CA ARG A 242 -4.86 1.26 -10.27
C ARG A 242 -6.12 0.68 -9.65
N ILE A 243 -6.42 -0.60 -9.88
CA ILE A 243 -7.56 -1.28 -9.26
C ILE A 243 -7.36 -1.28 -7.75
N CYS A 244 -8.45 -1.04 -7.02
CA CYS A 244 -8.44 -1.10 -5.55
C CYS A 244 -9.10 -2.38 -5.03
N ASP A 245 -8.59 -2.91 -3.92
CA ASP A 245 -9.26 -3.95 -3.14
C ASP A 245 -10.46 -3.40 -2.32
N VAL A 246 -11.09 -4.21 -1.46
CA VAL A 246 -12.20 -3.76 -0.60
C VAL A 246 -11.80 -2.76 0.48
N GLU A 247 -10.51 -2.70 0.82
CA GLU A 247 -9.98 -1.71 1.74
C GLU A 247 -9.57 -0.42 1.01
N GLU A 248 -9.86 -0.33 -0.29
CA GLU A 248 -9.45 0.75 -1.18
C GLU A 248 -7.92 0.84 -1.36
N ASN A 249 -7.18 -0.24 -1.12
CA ASN A 249 -5.75 -0.29 -1.39
C ASN A 249 -5.49 -0.59 -2.87
N THR A 250 -4.66 0.23 -3.53
CA THR A 250 -4.09 -0.08 -4.85
C THR A 250 -2.99 -1.15 -4.75
N ALA A 251 -2.56 -1.70 -5.90
CA ALA A 251 -1.43 -2.63 -5.95
C ALA A 251 -0.15 -2.03 -5.31
N LEU A 252 0.06 -0.73 -5.51
CA LEU A 252 1.16 0.02 -4.89
C LEU A 252 1.06 0.04 -3.35
N ALA A 253 -0.13 0.35 -2.81
CA ALA A 253 -0.35 0.36 -1.37
C ALA A 253 -0.15 -1.03 -0.75
N VAL A 254 -0.58 -2.09 -1.45
CA VAL A 254 -0.36 -3.48 -1.02
C VAL A 254 1.12 -3.85 -1.03
N ALA A 255 1.89 -3.46 -2.06
CA ALA A 255 3.33 -3.71 -2.13
C ALA A 255 4.08 -3.09 -0.94
N ILE A 256 3.70 -1.87 -0.56
CA ILE A 256 4.26 -1.16 0.59
C ILE A 256 3.84 -1.82 1.90
N PHE A 257 2.58 -2.23 2.02
CA PHE A 257 2.07 -2.90 3.21
C PHE A 257 2.84 -4.18 3.55
N TYR A 258 3.19 -4.97 2.53
CA TYR A 258 3.99 -6.19 2.63
C TYR A 258 5.50 -5.95 2.55
N LYS A 259 5.96 -4.69 2.53
CA LYS A 259 7.38 -4.30 2.46
C LYS A 259 8.14 -4.94 1.29
N ARG A 260 7.54 -4.94 0.10
CA ARG A 260 8.18 -5.47 -1.10
C ARG A 260 9.35 -4.63 -1.55
N ASP A 261 10.21 -5.25 -2.33
CA ASP A 261 11.42 -4.65 -2.87
C ASP A 261 11.11 -3.39 -3.68
N VAL A 262 12.08 -2.48 -3.65
CA VAL A 262 12.05 -1.21 -4.37
C VAL A 262 11.81 -1.45 -5.86
N ASN A 263 12.36 -2.53 -6.43
CA ASN A 263 12.16 -2.91 -7.83
C ASN A 263 10.69 -3.18 -8.16
N ILE A 264 9.95 -3.89 -7.29
CA ILE A 264 8.52 -4.17 -7.49
C ILE A 264 7.73 -2.85 -7.44
N ILE A 265 8.06 -1.96 -6.51
CA ILE A 265 7.44 -0.64 -6.39
C ILE A 265 7.67 0.19 -7.66
N SER A 266 8.90 0.26 -8.15
CA SER A 266 9.26 0.95 -9.39
C SER A 266 8.57 0.37 -10.62
N LEU A 267 8.46 -0.96 -10.70
CA LEU A 267 7.74 -1.64 -11.80
C LEU A 267 6.25 -1.28 -11.79
N ILE A 268 5.60 -1.31 -10.63
CA ILE A 268 4.17 -0.95 -10.51
C ILE A 268 3.93 0.51 -10.94
N ILE A 269 4.79 1.43 -10.50
CA ILE A 269 4.70 2.85 -10.85
C ILE A 269 4.93 3.05 -12.36
N THR A 270 5.93 2.37 -12.93
CA THR A 270 6.26 2.44 -14.37
C THR A 270 5.12 1.90 -15.22
N ALA A 271 4.58 0.73 -14.87
CA ALA A 271 3.46 0.15 -15.58
C ALA A 271 2.19 1.00 -15.48
N ALA A 272 1.90 1.60 -14.31
CA ALA A 272 0.79 2.54 -14.16
C ALA A 272 0.96 3.74 -15.11
N ARG A 273 2.17 4.31 -15.18
CA ARG A 273 2.50 5.41 -16.07
C ARG A 273 2.29 5.04 -17.54
N GLU A 274 2.79 3.90 -17.97
CA GLU A 274 2.63 3.41 -19.34
C GLU A 274 1.15 3.20 -19.71
N GLN A 275 0.37 2.58 -18.82
CA GLN A 275 -1.06 2.36 -19.04
C GLN A 275 -1.86 3.67 -19.07
N ILE A 276 -1.53 4.65 -18.23
CA ILE A 276 -2.17 5.97 -18.28
C ILE A 276 -1.85 6.66 -19.61
N ILE A 277 -0.59 6.67 -20.04
CA ILE A 277 -0.17 7.25 -21.33
C ILE A 277 -0.92 6.58 -22.48
N HIS A 278 -0.99 5.25 -22.47
CA HIS A 278 -1.69 4.49 -23.50
C HIS A 278 -3.20 4.82 -23.54
N ASN A 279 -3.87 4.87 -22.38
CA ASN A 279 -5.29 5.21 -22.31
C ASN A 279 -5.59 6.64 -22.77
N LEU A 280 -4.72 7.59 -22.44
CA LEU A 280 -4.84 8.97 -22.93
C LEU A 280 -4.58 9.06 -24.44
N GLY A 281 -3.63 8.27 -24.96
CA GLY A 281 -3.32 8.20 -26.38
C GLY A 281 -4.42 7.54 -27.23
N GLN A 282 -5.21 6.61 -26.68
CA GLN A 282 -6.34 6.00 -27.42
C GLN A 282 -7.56 6.93 -27.52
N ASN A 283 -7.75 7.85 -26.57
CA ASN A 283 -8.83 8.84 -26.60
C ASN A 283 -8.56 10.04 -27.53
N VAL A 284 -7.38 10.08 -28.17
CA VAL A 284 -6.97 11.16 -29.09
C VAL A 284 -6.41 10.52 -30.37
N TRP A 285 -7.20 10.55 -31.45
CA TRP A 285 -6.82 10.09 -32.81
C TRP A 285 -5.40 10.57 -33.21
N PRO A 286 -4.58 9.76 -33.94
CA PRO A 286 -3.14 9.75 -33.76
C PRO A 286 -2.48 10.97 -34.39
N SER A 287 -1.92 11.85 -33.57
CA SER A 287 -0.82 12.71 -33.98
C SER A 287 0.48 12.18 -33.37
N PRO A 288 1.47 11.78 -34.18
CA PRO A 288 2.79 11.33 -33.73
C PRO A 288 3.52 12.35 -32.84
N ASN A 289 3.10 13.62 -32.84
CA ASN A 289 3.70 14.69 -32.06
C ASN A 289 3.25 14.71 -30.58
N LEU A 290 2.19 13.99 -30.21
CA LEU A 290 1.64 13.99 -28.85
C LEU A 290 2.31 12.99 -27.89
N VAL A 291 3.21 12.12 -28.33
CA VAL A 291 3.97 11.26 -27.40
C VAL A 291 4.94 12.08 -26.55
N GLN A 292 5.36 13.26 -27.04
CA GLN A 292 6.12 14.24 -26.26
C GLN A 292 5.22 15.12 -25.38
N ASP A 293 4.06 15.57 -25.87
CA ASP A 293 3.11 16.38 -25.10
C ASP A 293 2.30 15.59 -24.05
N GLY A 294 1.99 14.32 -24.30
CA GLY A 294 1.21 13.46 -23.40
C GLY A 294 1.91 13.19 -22.07
N ARG A 295 3.26 13.16 -22.06
CA ARG A 295 4.08 13.09 -20.83
C ARG A 295 3.97 14.35 -19.97
N ASN A 296 3.61 15.47 -20.58
CA ASN A 296 3.47 16.79 -19.95
C ASN A 296 2.02 17.27 -19.83
N SER A 297 1.06 16.52 -20.34
CA SER A 297 -0.36 16.89 -20.27
C SER A 297 -0.83 16.95 -18.81
N ASP A 298 -1.59 17.99 -18.46
CA ASP A 298 -2.17 18.12 -17.13
C ASP A 298 -3.05 16.92 -16.77
N SER A 299 -3.73 16.33 -17.75
CA SER A 299 -4.51 15.10 -17.58
C SER A 299 -3.66 13.88 -17.18
N PHE A 300 -2.45 13.73 -17.73
CA PHE A 300 -1.51 12.68 -17.30
C PHE A 300 -1.07 12.93 -15.85
N ARG A 301 -0.71 14.17 -15.51
CA ARG A 301 -0.28 14.56 -14.17
C ARG A 301 -1.39 14.33 -13.14
N GLU A 302 -2.62 14.70 -13.47
CA GLU A 302 -3.80 14.48 -12.64
C GLU A 302 -4.05 12.98 -12.42
N ALA A 303 -4.06 12.18 -13.50
CA ALA A 303 -4.27 10.73 -13.39
C ALA A 303 -3.16 10.05 -12.58
N MET A 304 -1.90 10.45 -12.77
CA MET A 304 -0.77 9.91 -12.02
C MET A 304 -0.81 10.34 -10.55
N SER A 305 -1.12 11.61 -10.29
CA SER A 305 -1.31 12.12 -8.93
C SER A 305 -2.43 11.36 -8.22
N LYS A 306 -3.56 11.15 -8.88
CA LYS A 306 -4.68 10.36 -8.33
C LYS A 306 -4.26 8.94 -7.97
N PHE A 307 -3.45 8.28 -8.81
CA PHE A 307 -2.94 6.94 -8.54
C PHE A 307 -1.98 6.91 -7.35
N ILE A 308 -0.94 7.75 -7.36
CA ILE A 308 0.10 7.77 -6.31
C ILE A 308 -0.49 8.20 -4.95
N ASN A 309 -1.43 9.16 -4.98
CA ASN A 309 -2.07 9.74 -3.80
C ASN A 309 -3.42 9.10 -3.46
N SER A 310 -3.71 7.93 -4.03
CA SER A 310 -4.92 7.17 -3.70
C SER A 310 -4.97 6.88 -2.20
N ARG A 311 -6.11 7.21 -1.59
CA ARG A 311 -6.37 6.96 -0.16
C ARG A 311 -7.13 5.65 -0.02
N ASN A 312 -6.72 4.86 0.97
CA ASN A 312 -7.48 3.69 1.38
C ASN A 312 -8.59 4.05 2.39
N CYS A 313 -9.39 3.08 2.83
CA CYS A 313 -10.49 3.29 3.79
C CYS A 313 -10.06 3.91 5.14
N HIS A 314 -8.78 3.81 5.49
CA HIS A 314 -8.20 4.42 6.70
C HIS A 314 -7.62 5.84 6.44
N GLY A 315 -7.76 6.34 5.22
CA GLY A 315 -7.19 7.59 4.75
C GLY A 315 -5.68 7.55 4.48
N ASN A 316 -5.07 6.36 4.44
CA ASN A 316 -3.64 6.24 4.16
C ASN A 316 -3.37 6.27 2.66
N THR A 317 -2.38 7.07 2.25
CA THR A 317 -1.75 6.97 0.93
C THR A 317 -0.60 5.95 0.96
N ALA A 318 -0.06 5.64 -0.22
CA ALA A 318 1.15 4.84 -0.36
C ALA A 318 2.30 5.36 0.53
N LEU A 319 2.54 6.67 0.52
CA LEU A 319 3.55 7.33 1.35
C LEU A 319 3.29 7.16 2.86
N LEU A 320 2.05 7.37 3.31
CA LEU A 320 1.69 7.26 4.73
C LEU A 320 1.85 5.80 5.23
N ASN A 321 1.49 4.82 4.39
CA ASN A 321 1.73 3.41 4.70
C ASN A 321 3.23 3.07 4.76
N ALA A 322 4.07 3.66 3.90
CA ALA A 322 5.52 3.43 3.91
C ALA A 322 6.15 3.92 5.23
N ILE A 323 5.72 5.09 5.71
CA ILE A 323 6.15 5.63 7.01
C ILE A 323 5.67 4.74 8.16
N ARG A 324 4.40 4.33 8.15
CA ARG A 324 3.83 3.49 9.20
C ARG A 324 4.50 2.12 9.29
N LYS A 325 4.81 1.52 8.14
CA LYS A 325 5.41 0.19 8.06
C LYS A 325 6.91 0.17 8.27
N ASP A 326 7.61 1.30 8.30
CA ASP A 326 9.08 1.32 8.33
C ASP A 326 9.65 0.68 7.06
N CYS A 327 9.26 1.23 5.91
CA CYS A 327 9.84 0.89 4.61
C CYS A 327 11.20 1.57 4.43
N SER A 328 11.96 1.13 3.43
CA SER A 328 13.28 1.70 3.13
C SER A 328 13.17 3.18 2.77
N VAL A 329 14.22 3.95 3.07
CA VAL A 329 14.32 5.36 2.67
C VAL A 329 14.24 5.50 1.15
N GLU A 330 14.73 4.50 0.42
CA GLU A 330 14.66 4.48 -1.05
C GLU A 330 13.23 4.35 -1.56
N THR A 331 12.41 3.45 -0.98
CA THR A 331 10.98 3.38 -1.29
C THR A 331 10.29 4.73 -1.08
N LEU A 332 10.64 5.42 0.01
CA LEU A 332 10.07 6.73 0.32
C LEU A 332 10.49 7.79 -0.71
N LYS A 333 11.77 7.84 -1.09
CA LYS A 333 12.26 8.75 -2.13
C LYS A 333 11.58 8.52 -3.48
N ILE A 334 11.47 7.27 -3.92
CA ILE A 334 10.81 6.93 -5.19
C ILE A 334 9.35 7.40 -5.19
N LEU A 335 8.63 7.22 -4.08
CA LEU A 335 7.25 7.72 -3.99
C LEU A 335 7.19 9.25 -4.11
N LEU A 336 8.07 9.96 -3.40
CA LEU A 336 8.11 11.43 -3.43
C LEU A 336 8.51 11.96 -4.82
N GLU A 337 9.54 11.38 -5.44
CA GLU A 337 10.00 11.71 -6.80
C GLU A 337 8.92 11.46 -7.86
N ASN A 338 8.00 10.52 -7.62
CA ASN A 338 6.86 10.23 -8.48
C ASN A 338 5.57 11.00 -8.08
N GLY A 339 5.67 12.03 -7.24
CA GLY A 339 4.57 12.95 -6.94
C GLY A 339 3.68 12.56 -5.76
N ALA A 340 4.18 11.75 -4.82
CA ALA A 340 3.46 11.49 -3.58
C ALA A 340 3.38 12.76 -2.70
N ASP A 341 2.17 13.16 -2.34
CA ASP A 341 1.91 14.38 -1.58
C ASP A 341 2.00 14.12 -0.07
N PRO A 342 3.02 14.67 0.63
CA PRO A 342 3.18 14.49 2.07
C PRO A 342 2.16 15.25 2.91
N ARG A 343 1.43 16.22 2.33
CA ARG A 343 0.44 17.06 3.02
C ARG A 343 -0.85 16.31 3.30
N ILE A 344 -1.10 15.23 2.56
CA ILE A 344 -2.26 14.37 2.79
C ILE A 344 -2.15 13.73 4.17
N HIS A 345 -3.21 13.86 4.97
CA HIS A 345 -3.30 13.32 6.32
C HIS A 345 -4.20 12.09 6.39
N VAL A 346 -3.92 11.21 7.35
CA VAL A 346 -4.79 10.06 7.65
C VAL A 346 -6.08 10.52 8.36
N ASN A 347 -7.00 9.60 8.64
CA ASN A 347 -8.30 9.95 9.23
C ASN A 347 -8.20 10.58 10.64
N ASN A 348 -7.08 10.42 11.34
CA ASN A 348 -6.83 11.08 12.63
C ASN A 348 -6.20 12.49 12.51
N GLY A 349 -6.09 13.03 11.29
CA GLY A 349 -5.52 14.35 11.03
C GLY A 349 -3.99 14.41 11.02
N ASN A 350 -3.27 13.32 11.29
CA ASN A 350 -1.81 13.32 11.20
C ASN A 350 -1.34 13.34 9.73
N THR A 351 -0.51 14.32 9.38
CA THR A 351 0.23 14.40 8.11
C THR A 351 1.39 13.39 8.08
N ALA A 352 2.05 13.25 6.93
CA ALA A 352 3.25 12.41 6.80
C ALA A 352 4.33 12.77 7.83
N LEU A 353 4.51 14.08 8.10
CA LEU A 353 5.47 14.59 9.08
C LEU A 353 5.11 14.15 10.50
N GLY A 354 3.84 14.30 10.89
CA GLY A 354 3.36 13.86 12.22
C GLY A 354 3.51 12.35 12.42
N LEU A 355 3.20 11.55 11.39
CA LEU A 355 3.38 10.09 11.45
C LEU A 355 4.85 9.69 11.55
N ALA A 356 5.74 10.34 10.81
CA ALA A 356 7.17 10.04 10.86
C ALA A 356 7.72 10.21 12.28
N ILE A 357 7.31 11.28 12.96
CA ILE A 357 7.72 11.56 14.34
C ILE A 357 7.05 10.58 15.32
N PHE A 358 5.74 10.33 15.17
CA PHE A 358 4.99 9.42 16.02
C PHE A 358 5.58 7.99 16.00
N TYR A 359 5.97 7.50 14.81
CA TYR A 359 6.62 6.21 14.64
C TYR A 359 8.14 6.24 14.80
N LYS A 360 8.70 7.35 15.30
CA LYS A 360 10.13 7.51 15.61
C LYS A 360 11.07 7.29 14.41
N ARG A 361 10.67 7.74 13.22
CA ARG A 361 11.46 7.64 11.99
C ARG A 361 12.59 8.66 11.98
N GLY A 362 13.78 8.20 11.59
CA GLY A 362 14.98 9.03 11.58
C GLY A 362 14.90 10.26 10.65
N VAL A 363 15.85 11.17 10.84
CA VAL A 363 16.00 12.41 10.05
C VAL A 363 16.04 12.14 8.54
N ASN A 364 16.59 10.99 8.13
CA ASN A 364 16.66 10.56 6.74
C ASN A 364 15.29 10.35 6.07
N VAL A 365 14.22 10.21 6.85
CA VAL A 365 12.82 10.16 6.37
C VAL A 365 12.16 11.54 6.45
N ILE A 366 12.45 12.30 7.50
CA ILE A 366 11.84 13.61 7.76
C ILE A 366 12.31 14.65 6.73
N SER A 367 13.61 14.71 6.42
CA SER A 367 14.16 15.71 5.49
C SER A 367 13.59 15.58 4.08
N PRO A 368 13.53 14.37 3.45
CA PRO A 368 12.88 14.21 2.14
C PRO A 368 11.41 14.62 2.12
N ILE A 369 10.65 14.34 3.18
CA ILE A 369 9.23 14.73 3.28
C ILE A 369 9.09 16.26 3.23
N ILE A 370 9.91 17.00 3.98
CA ILE A 370 9.88 18.47 4.00
C ILE A 370 10.31 19.03 2.65
N THR A 371 11.39 18.50 2.05
CA THR A 371 11.87 18.93 0.73
C THR A 371 10.81 18.72 -0.34
N ALA A 372 10.20 17.54 -0.40
CA ALA A 372 9.17 17.21 -1.38
C ALA A 372 7.91 18.07 -1.20
N ALA A 373 7.49 18.35 0.04
CA ALA A 373 6.39 19.26 0.32
C ALA A 373 6.66 20.66 -0.28
N LYS A 374 7.87 21.18 -0.04
CA LYS A 374 8.29 22.48 -0.55
C LYS A 374 8.32 22.50 -2.08
N GLU A 375 8.89 21.48 -2.71
CA GLU A 375 8.96 21.36 -4.18
C GLU A 375 7.57 21.31 -4.81
N GLN A 376 6.64 20.55 -4.23
CA GLN A 376 5.26 20.47 -4.74
C GLN A 376 4.48 21.78 -4.55
N ILE A 377 4.67 22.49 -3.43
CA ILE A 377 4.07 23.81 -3.22
C ILE A 377 4.57 24.80 -4.29
N ILE A 378 5.90 24.83 -4.52
CA ILE A 378 6.50 25.69 -5.55
C ILE A 378 5.95 25.33 -6.93
N HIS A 379 5.85 24.03 -7.24
CA HIS A 379 5.34 23.57 -8.52
C HIS A 379 3.87 23.96 -8.74
N ASN A 380 3.00 23.77 -7.74
CA ASN A 380 1.58 24.10 -7.84
C ASN A 380 1.35 25.61 -7.99
N LEU A 381 2.13 26.43 -7.29
CA LEU A 381 2.08 27.89 -7.43
C LEU A 381 2.61 28.35 -8.79
N GLY A 382 3.69 27.74 -9.29
CA GLY A 382 4.22 27.99 -10.63
C GLY A 382 3.23 27.68 -11.75
N GLN A 383 2.41 26.63 -11.61
CA GLN A 383 1.35 26.32 -12.57
C GLN A 383 0.20 27.34 -12.56
N ASN A 384 -0.16 27.88 -11.40
CA ASN A 384 -1.20 28.92 -11.31
C ASN A 384 -0.78 30.26 -11.94
N VAL A 385 0.53 30.53 -12.05
CA VAL A 385 1.09 31.67 -12.79
C VAL A 385 1.12 31.40 -14.30
N MET A 386 1.08 30.13 -14.70
CA MET A 386 1.28 29.66 -16.08
C MET A 386 -0.01 29.56 -16.92
N THR A 387 -1.07 30.31 -16.58
CA THR A 387 -2.21 30.55 -17.49
C THR A 387 -1.91 31.64 -18.54
N GLY A 388 -0.64 32.06 -18.68
CA GLY A 388 -0.14 32.85 -19.80
C GLY A 388 0.78 32.01 -20.70
N PRO A 389 0.66 32.09 -22.04
CA PRO A 389 1.46 31.26 -22.93
C PRO A 389 2.92 31.73 -22.96
N SER A 390 3.84 30.77 -22.95
CA SER A 390 5.31 30.88 -23.01
C SER A 390 6.00 31.25 -21.69
N VAL A 391 6.79 30.33 -21.11
CA VAL A 391 8.22 30.11 -21.41
C VAL A 391 8.67 28.92 -20.57
N TRP A 392 8.92 27.80 -21.24
CA TRP A 392 9.68 26.69 -20.70
C TRP A 392 11.16 27.08 -20.75
N SER A 393 11.76 27.42 -19.61
CA SER A 393 13.20 27.43 -19.28
C SER A 393 13.62 28.65 -18.45
N SER A 394 13.58 28.53 -17.12
CA SER A 394 14.59 29.13 -16.22
C SER A 394 14.39 28.68 -14.76
N PRO A 395 15.45 28.26 -14.03
CA PRO A 395 15.40 27.93 -12.60
C PRO A 395 15.19 29.13 -11.64
N ASN A 396 14.81 30.31 -12.15
CA ASN A 396 14.76 31.57 -11.39
C ASN A 396 13.33 32.17 -11.30
N LEU A 397 12.31 31.34 -11.06
CA LEU A 397 10.91 31.76 -10.93
C LEU A 397 10.47 31.94 -9.47
N ILE A 398 11.16 32.82 -8.74
CA ILE A 398 10.58 33.53 -7.58
C ILE A 398 10.96 35.00 -7.76
N GLN A 399 10.27 35.71 -8.66
CA GLN A 399 10.55 37.12 -8.94
C GLN A 399 9.69 38.09 -8.11
N ASP A 400 8.53 37.67 -7.60
CA ASP A 400 7.61 38.53 -6.82
C ASP A 400 7.51 38.12 -5.34
N ASP A 401 7.49 39.11 -4.44
CA ASP A 401 7.31 38.92 -2.98
C ASP A 401 6.01 38.19 -2.62
N ARG A 402 4.99 38.23 -3.50
CA ARG A 402 3.71 37.54 -3.30
C ARG A 402 3.84 36.03 -3.38
N ASP A 403 4.57 35.50 -4.36
CA ASP A 403 4.77 34.05 -4.51
C ASP A 403 5.62 33.50 -3.36
N LYS A 404 6.62 34.28 -2.93
CA LYS A 404 7.43 33.95 -1.76
C LYS A 404 6.59 33.87 -0.48
N ASN A 405 5.64 34.79 -0.29
CA ASN A 405 4.73 34.76 0.86
C ASN A 405 3.72 33.60 0.77
N ALA A 406 3.17 33.30 -0.41
CA ALA A 406 2.28 32.16 -0.61
C ALA A 406 2.98 30.81 -0.36
N ILE A 407 4.24 30.66 -0.81
CA ILE A 407 5.07 29.49 -0.50
C ILE A 407 5.29 29.37 1.01
N LEU A 408 5.60 30.50 1.68
CA LEU A 408 5.84 30.52 3.12
C LEU A 408 4.58 30.15 3.91
N GLU A 409 3.41 30.64 3.47
CA GLU A 409 2.12 30.37 4.08
C GLU A 409 1.73 28.89 3.94
N ALA A 410 1.78 28.34 2.71
CA ALA A 410 1.48 26.93 2.46
C ALA A 410 2.48 26.00 3.18
N MET A 411 3.76 26.38 3.26
CA MET A 411 4.74 25.63 4.05
C MET A 411 4.44 25.72 5.55
N SER A 412 4.06 26.89 6.04
CA SER A 412 3.66 27.07 7.43
C SER A 412 2.44 26.20 7.75
N GLU A 413 1.43 26.14 6.88
CA GLU A 413 0.26 25.28 7.05
C GLU A 413 0.64 23.80 7.14
N PHE A 414 1.56 23.33 6.29
CA PHE A 414 2.02 21.95 6.33
C PHE A 414 2.82 21.60 7.60
N ILE A 415 3.79 22.45 7.98
CA ILE A 415 4.65 22.21 9.14
C ILE A 415 3.86 22.32 10.45
N ASN A 416 2.92 23.27 10.51
CA ASN A 416 2.13 23.59 11.68
C ASN A 416 0.73 22.95 11.67
N GLY A 417 0.49 21.99 10.76
CA GLY A 417 -0.76 21.25 10.68
C GLY A 417 -1.08 20.54 12.00
N ARG A 418 -2.34 20.65 12.45
CA ARG A 418 -2.83 20.09 13.72
C ARG A 418 -3.61 18.81 13.47
N ASN A 419 -3.35 17.77 14.27
CA ASN A 419 -4.15 16.53 14.26
C ASN A 419 -5.45 16.68 15.07
N LEU A 420 -6.22 15.59 15.20
CA LEU A 420 -7.48 15.59 15.99
C LEU A 420 -7.31 15.84 17.51
N ARG A 421 -6.07 15.89 18.02
CA ARG A 421 -5.75 16.31 19.40
C ARG A 421 -5.21 17.74 19.46
N GLY A 422 -5.27 18.47 18.35
CA GLY A 422 -4.72 19.81 18.23
C GLY A 422 -3.20 19.86 18.13
N GLN A 423 -2.52 18.73 18.02
CA GLN A 423 -1.06 18.66 18.12
C GLN A 423 -0.40 18.92 16.77
N THR A 424 0.64 19.77 16.78
CA THR A 424 1.55 19.96 15.65
C THR A 424 2.63 18.88 15.64
N ALA A 425 3.33 18.73 14.51
CA ALA A 425 4.49 17.84 14.40
C ALA A 425 5.54 18.10 15.52
N LEU A 426 5.73 19.37 15.88
CA LEU A 426 6.64 19.76 16.96
C LEU A 426 6.16 19.26 18.32
N LEU A 427 4.86 19.37 18.64
CA LEU A 427 4.30 18.86 19.90
C LEU A 427 4.43 17.33 20.02
N ILE A 428 4.13 16.59 18.93
CA ILE A 428 4.25 15.13 18.88
C ILE A 428 5.69 14.67 19.17
N SER A 429 6.70 15.47 18.78
CA SER A 429 8.11 15.15 19.03
C SER A 429 8.46 15.07 20.52
N PHE A 430 7.78 15.85 21.36
CA PHE A 430 7.98 15.84 22.80
C PHE A 430 7.27 14.67 23.47
N GLU A 431 6.04 14.35 23.07
CA GLU A 431 5.31 13.18 23.60
C GLU A 431 6.06 11.87 23.33
N CYS A 432 6.67 11.74 22.16
CA CYS A 432 7.36 10.51 21.75
C CYS A 432 8.82 10.44 22.25
N ALA A 433 9.28 11.45 23.00
CA ALA A 433 10.66 11.63 23.45
C ALA A 433 11.70 11.58 22.30
N PHE A 434 11.40 12.22 21.17
CA PHE A 434 12.16 12.09 19.93
C PHE A 434 13.46 12.92 19.91
N SER A 435 14.36 12.70 18.95
CA SER A 435 15.72 13.28 18.97
C SER A 435 15.73 14.83 18.91
N ILE A 436 16.74 15.44 19.54
CA ILE A 436 16.95 16.90 19.47
C ILE A 436 17.14 17.38 18.02
N GLU A 437 17.72 16.56 17.16
CA GLU A 437 17.95 16.89 15.76
C GLU A 437 16.63 17.09 15.01
N THR A 438 15.59 16.33 15.36
CA THR A 438 14.26 16.50 14.76
C THR A 438 13.63 17.83 15.18
N VAL A 439 13.76 18.20 16.46
CA VAL A 439 13.30 19.50 16.96
C VAL A 439 14.00 20.63 16.22
N LYS A 440 15.32 20.55 16.04
CA LYS A 440 16.10 21.55 15.28
C LYS A 440 15.65 21.66 13.83
N ILE A 441 15.42 20.54 13.15
CA ILE A 441 14.97 20.53 11.75
C ILE A 441 13.57 21.14 11.62
N LEU A 442 12.64 20.80 12.51
CA LEU A 442 11.29 21.38 12.51
C LEU A 442 11.33 22.90 12.72
N LEU A 443 12.04 23.36 13.75
CA LEU A 443 12.17 24.80 14.06
C LEU A 443 12.85 25.55 12.91
N LYS A 444 13.93 24.99 12.33
CA LYS A 444 14.62 25.57 11.18
C LYS A 444 13.73 25.70 9.95
N ASN A 445 12.74 24.81 9.78
CA ASN A 445 11.78 24.84 8.69
C ASN A 445 10.47 25.57 9.02
N GLY A 446 10.44 26.39 10.09
CA GLY A 446 9.32 27.27 10.39
C GLY A 446 8.23 26.67 11.29
N ALA A 447 8.54 25.60 12.04
CA ALA A 447 7.63 25.11 13.07
C ALA A 447 7.45 26.15 14.17
N ASP A 448 6.19 26.47 14.46
CA ASP A 448 5.83 27.45 15.47
C ASP A 448 5.64 26.78 16.84
N PRO A 449 6.53 27.02 17.82
CA PRO A 449 6.42 26.43 19.15
C PRO A 449 5.26 26.99 19.98
N ARG A 450 4.58 28.04 19.49
CA ARG A 450 3.49 28.74 20.21
C ARG A 450 2.15 28.05 20.09
N ILE A 451 1.97 27.17 19.10
CA ILE A 451 0.68 26.54 18.84
C ILE A 451 0.43 25.48 19.93
N PRO A 452 -0.63 25.64 20.75
CA PRO A 452 -0.94 24.65 21.78
C PRO A 452 -1.74 23.46 21.21
N ASP A 453 -1.66 22.34 21.90
CA ASP A 453 -2.60 21.24 21.72
C ASP A 453 -4.00 21.57 22.29
N ASP A 454 -4.95 20.65 22.19
CA ASP A 454 -6.30 20.86 22.73
C ASP A 454 -6.36 20.87 24.27
N ASN A 455 -5.28 20.46 24.96
CA ASN A 455 -5.13 20.62 26.41
C ASN A 455 -4.54 21.99 26.79
N GLY A 456 -4.17 22.82 25.80
CA GLY A 456 -3.50 24.09 26.02
C GLY A 456 -1.99 23.97 26.24
N GLU A 457 -1.39 22.79 26.06
CA GLU A 457 0.05 22.57 26.22
C GLU A 457 0.82 22.98 24.94
N THR A 458 1.78 23.90 25.09
CA THR A 458 2.70 24.34 24.03
C THR A 458 3.95 23.46 23.97
N ALA A 459 4.79 23.66 22.94
CA ALA A 459 6.04 22.92 22.80
C ALA A 459 6.99 23.14 23.99
N LEU A 460 6.96 24.35 24.57
CA LEU A 460 7.75 24.69 25.75
C LEU A 460 7.22 23.97 27.00
N ASP A 461 5.90 23.88 27.18
CA ASP A 461 5.28 23.15 28.30
C ASP A 461 5.70 21.68 28.31
N LEU A 462 5.62 21.04 27.15
CA LEU A 462 6.01 19.63 26.98
C LEU A 462 7.51 19.43 27.19
N ALA A 463 8.35 20.37 26.73
CA ALA A 463 9.81 20.30 26.91
C ALA A 463 10.21 20.38 28.38
N VAL A 464 9.56 21.27 29.15
CA VAL A 464 9.78 21.44 30.60
C VAL A 464 9.28 20.23 31.37
N ARG A 465 8.08 19.72 31.04
CA ARG A 465 7.49 18.53 31.66
C ARG A 465 8.36 17.28 31.48
N ASN A 466 9.02 17.16 30.34
CA ASN A 466 9.88 16.01 30.01
C ASN A 466 11.38 16.23 30.33
N GLU A 467 11.73 17.33 31.00
CA GLU A 467 13.12 17.67 31.40
C GLU A 467 14.13 17.73 30.23
N ARG A 468 13.68 18.18 29.04
CA ARG A 468 14.48 18.21 27.80
C ARG A 468 15.24 19.53 27.63
N HIS A 469 16.29 19.72 28.41
CA HIS A 469 17.11 20.94 28.45
C HIS A 469 17.58 21.44 27.07
N ASP A 470 18.12 20.56 26.23
CA ASP A 470 18.59 20.93 24.88
C ASP A 470 17.47 21.49 23.99
N ALA A 471 16.26 20.93 24.12
CA ALA A 471 15.13 21.34 23.31
C ALA A 471 14.54 22.68 23.79
N ILE A 472 14.59 22.94 25.10
CA ILE A 472 14.22 24.25 25.67
C ILE A 472 15.09 25.34 25.05
N ILE A 473 16.41 25.12 24.98
CA ILE A 473 17.36 26.09 24.39
C ILE A 473 17.01 26.38 22.93
N GLU A 474 16.79 25.34 22.13
CA GLU A 474 16.50 25.51 20.70
C GLU A 474 15.14 26.18 20.45
N ILE A 475 14.11 25.88 21.25
CA ILE A 475 12.82 26.59 21.20
C ILE A 475 13.03 28.08 21.53
N LEU A 476 13.75 28.39 22.61
CA LEU A 476 13.98 29.78 23.03
C LEU A 476 14.78 30.57 21.97
N LYS A 477 15.78 29.94 21.35
CA LYS A 477 16.53 30.54 20.23
C LYS A 477 15.63 30.83 19.04
N ALA A 478 14.77 29.88 18.64
CA ALA A 478 13.85 30.05 17.51
C ALA A 478 12.86 31.21 17.73
N VAL A 479 12.55 31.52 18.98
CA VAL A 479 11.57 32.53 19.37
C VAL A 479 12.19 33.90 19.69
N ARG A 480 13.54 33.99 19.76
CA ARG A 480 14.30 35.19 20.16
C ARG A 480 13.90 36.48 19.43
N HIS A 481 13.42 36.39 18.19
CA HIS A 481 12.98 37.53 17.38
C HIS A 481 11.51 37.95 17.58
N LYS A 482 10.70 37.20 18.35
CA LYS A 482 9.31 37.52 18.73
C LYS A 482 9.00 37.16 20.21
N PRO A 483 9.79 37.66 21.19
CA PRO A 483 9.67 37.25 22.59
C PRO A 483 8.32 37.59 23.20
N LYS A 484 7.76 38.77 22.89
CA LYS A 484 6.45 39.21 23.42
C LYS A 484 5.31 38.22 23.13
N LEU A 485 5.33 37.50 22.01
CA LEU A 485 4.23 36.60 21.64
C LEU A 485 4.28 35.20 22.29
N LEU A 486 5.45 34.76 22.78
CA LEU A 486 5.57 33.45 23.46
C LEU A 486 5.01 33.46 24.87
N PHE A 487 5.06 34.62 25.52
CA PHE A 487 4.74 34.78 26.95
C PHE A 487 3.39 35.49 27.19
N LEU A 488 2.74 36.02 26.15
CA LEU A 488 1.50 36.81 26.26
C LEU A 488 0.23 36.10 25.75
N GLN A 489 0.33 35.12 24.86
CA GLN A 489 -0.88 34.43 24.36
C GLN A 489 -1.27 33.29 25.32
N ASN A 490 -2.34 33.55 26.08
CA ASN A 490 -3.07 32.70 27.04
C ASN A 490 -2.61 32.71 28.50
N GLY A 491 -1.62 33.54 28.85
CA GLY A 491 -1.07 33.59 30.20
C GLY A 491 -0.23 32.34 30.46
N MET A 492 0.99 32.52 30.96
CA MET A 492 1.73 31.38 31.47
C MET A 492 0.85 30.64 32.47
N THR A 493 0.56 29.36 32.24
CA THR A 493 0.06 28.54 33.34
C THR A 493 1.12 28.61 34.43
N GLY A 494 0.75 28.91 35.67
CA GLY A 494 1.72 29.01 36.76
C GLY A 494 2.63 27.78 36.86
N ARG A 495 2.14 26.63 36.37
CA ARG A 495 2.84 25.37 36.14
C ARG A 495 4.10 25.48 35.27
N LEU A 496 4.04 26.16 34.13
CA LEU A 496 5.20 26.34 33.23
C LEU A 496 6.33 27.10 33.93
N TYR A 497 5.97 28.22 34.55
CA TYR A 497 6.91 29.10 35.22
C TYR A 497 7.51 28.43 36.47
N SER A 498 6.70 27.72 37.25
CA SER A 498 7.20 26.93 38.37
C SER A 498 8.13 25.81 37.94
N GLY A 499 7.85 25.14 36.82
CA GLY A 499 8.71 24.09 36.27
C GLY A 499 10.06 24.64 35.82
N LEU A 500 10.06 25.78 35.12
CA LEU A 500 11.30 26.48 34.73
C LEU A 500 12.13 26.89 35.94
N ILE A 501 11.50 27.44 36.99
CA ILE A 501 12.21 27.83 38.23
C ILE A 501 12.79 26.62 38.95
N GLN A 502 12.02 25.54 39.12
CA GLN A 502 12.51 24.32 39.75
C GLN A 502 13.76 23.77 39.03
N HIS A 503 13.77 23.84 37.69
CA HIS A 503 14.95 23.44 36.90
C HIS A 503 16.12 24.44 36.99
N LEU A 504 15.85 25.74 37.11
CA LEU A 504 16.86 26.78 37.36
C LEU A 504 17.50 26.62 38.74
N THR A 505 16.72 26.38 39.79
CA THR A 505 17.19 26.23 41.18
C THR A 505 18.00 24.95 41.39
N HIS A 506 17.72 23.88 40.64
CA HIS A 506 18.48 22.63 40.69
C HIS A 506 19.71 22.58 39.74
N HIS A 507 20.19 23.73 39.23
CA HIS A 507 21.41 23.88 38.43
C HIS A 507 21.47 23.12 37.08
N ARG A 508 20.34 22.73 36.48
CA ARG A 508 20.35 21.89 35.25
C ARG A 508 20.29 22.64 33.91
N LEU A 509 20.01 23.95 33.91
CA LEU A 509 19.99 24.76 32.68
C LEU A 509 21.38 25.39 32.41
N ASN A 510 21.90 25.22 31.19
CA ASN A 510 23.19 25.77 30.77
C ASN A 510 23.17 27.32 30.77
N GLN A 511 24.34 27.97 30.99
CA GLN A 511 24.50 29.43 31.01
C GLN A 511 23.91 30.13 29.77
N ASP A 512 23.97 29.46 28.61
CA ASP A 512 23.38 29.96 27.36
C ASP A 512 21.85 30.14 27.47
N ALA A 513 21.14 29.19 28.11
CA ALA A 513 19.70 29.27 28.30
C ALA A 513 19.32 30.45 29.22
N ILE A 514 20.09 30.61 30.29
CA ILE A 514 19.95 31.69 31.27
C ILE A 514 20.14 33.03 30.56
N SER A 515 21.18 33.19 29.75
CA SER A 515 21.43 34.45 29.03
C SER A 515 20.31 34.84 28.07
N ILE A 516 19.60 33.86 27.48
CA ILE A 516 18.46 34.11 26.58
C ILE A 516 17.20 34.50 27.38
N ILE A 517 16.96 33.85 28.53
CA ILE A 517 15.80 34.11 29.40
C ILE A 517 15.92 35.48 30.09
N PHE A 518 17.12 35.86 30.51
CA PHE A 518 17.39 37.08 31.29
C PHE A 518 17.89 38.26 30.44
N ALA A 519 17.52 38.34 29.16
CA ALA A 519 17.70 39.58 28.39
C ALA A 519 16.80 40.70 28.94
N ASP A 520 17.22 41.97 28.86
CA ASP A 520 16.54 43.12 29.51
C ASP A 520 15.04 43.22 29.19
N ASP A 521 14.64 42.97 27.94
CA ASP A 521 13.23 42.98 27.53
C ASP A 521 12.41 41.84 28.16
N MET A 522 13.08 40.72 28.46
CA MET A 522 12.46 39.50 28.99
C MET A 522 12.30 39.56 30.50
N ILE A 523 13.23 40.18 31.23
CA ILE A 523 13.18 40.31 32.71
C ILE A 523 11.85 40.92 33.18
N ASN A 524 11.39 41.98 32.50
CA ASN A 524 10.14 42.66 32.84
C ASN A 524 8.89 41.78 32.63
N LEU A 525 8.90 40.95 31.58
CA LEU A 525 7.85 39.95 31.33
C LEU A 525 7.93 38.80 32.33
N TRP A 526 9.15 38.40 32.69
CA TRP A 526 9.44 37.33 33.64
C TRP A 526 8.87 37.64 35.03
N LYS A 527 8.97 38.89 35.49
CA LYS A 527 8.39 39.34 36.76
C LYS A 527 6.87 39.19 36.82
N LYS A 528 6.14 39.66 35.81
CA LYS A 528 4.67 39.51 35.76
C LYS A 528 4.21 38.06 35.79
N CYS A 529 4.99 37.17 35.16
CA CYS A 529 4.68 35.76 35.15
C CYS A 529 5.02 35.07 36.48
N ALA A 530 6.04 35.55 37.19
CA ALA A 530 6.34 35.14 38.57
C ALA A 530 5.18 35.38 39.51
N GLU A 531 4.52 36.53 39.40
CA GLU A 531 3.36 36.89 40.23
C GLU A 531 2.17 35.95 39.98
N HIS A 532 1.89 35.61 38.71
CA HIS A 532 0.84 34.65 38.36
C HIS A 532 1.18 33.22 38.80
N ALA A 533 2.43 32.81 38.66
CA ALA A 533 2.89 31.50 39.10
C ALA A 533 2.90 31.35 40.62
N LEU A 534 3.23 32.43 41.34
CA LEU A 534 3.12 32.52 42.77
C LEU A 534 1.66 32.33 43.20
N ALA A 535 0.70 33.01 42.54
CA ALA A 535 -0.72 32.84 42.81
C ALA A 535 -1.20 31.38 42.58
N TRP A 536 -0.71 30.72 41.54
CA TRP A 536 -1.00 29.30 41.27
C TRP A 536 -0.35 28.34 42.27
N ALA A 537 0.91 28.58 42.66
CA ALA A 537 1.61 27.76 43.65
C ALA A 537 0.94 27.86 45.03
N MET A 538 0.46 29.05 45.40
CA MET A 538 -0.35 29.24 46.60
C MET A 538 -1.71 28.53 46.51
N SER A 539 -2.40 28.58 45.36
CA SER A 539 -3.71 27.93 45.21
C SER A 539 -3.64 26.39 45.14
N THR A 540 -2.48 25.84 44.75
CA THR A 540 -2.22 24.39 44.68
C THR A 540 -1.41 23.85 45.87
N ASN A 541 -1.11 24.69 46.88
CA ASN A 541 -0.37 24.36 48.09
C ASN A 541 1.05 23.80 47.87
N ARG A 542 1.75 24.32 46.85
CA ARG A 542 3.14 23.95 46.51
C ARG A 542 4.16 24.79 47.28
N VAL A 543 4.37 24.46 48.55
CA VAL A 543 5.27 25.20 49.46
C VAL A 543 6.71 25.26 48.94
N ASP A 544 7.16 24.21 48.25
CA ASP A 544 8.48 24.09 47.62
C ASP A 544 8.79 25.22 46.62
N LEU A 545 7.75 25.74 45.95
CA LEU A 545 7.89 26.76 44.90
C LEU A 545 7.64 28.18 45.41
N VAL A 546 6.85 28.34 46.47
CA VAL A 546 6.41 29.66 46.98
C VAL A 546 7.59 30.54 47.40
N ASP A 547 8.57 29.98 48.12
CA ASP A 547 9.72 30.75 48.63
C ASP A 547 10.66 31.21 47.49
N SER A 548 10.88 30.33 46.51
CA SER A 548 11.67 30.66 45.31
C SER A 548 10.99 31.74 44.46
N LEU A 549 9.67 31.64 44.30
CA LEU A 549 8.88 32.60 43.52
C LEU A 549 8.76 33.98 44.19
N ARG A 550 8.63 34.04 45.52
CA ARG A 550 8.63 35.30 46.29
C ARG A 550 9.93 36.06 46.13
N THR A 551 11.06 35.36 46.26
CA THR A 551 12.39 35.96 46.11
C THR A 551 12.58 36.66 44.76
N ILE A 552 12.05 36.07 43.68
CA ILE A 552 12.09 36.64 42.34
C ILE A 552 11.16 37.88 42.24
N CYS A 553 9.95 37.81 42.80
CA CYS A 553 9.00 38.94 42.81
C CYS A 553 9.54 40.15 43.61
N ASP A 554 10.24 39.88 44.71
CA ASP A 554 10.74 40.86 45.68
C ASP A 554 12.09 41.47 45.27
N SER A 555 12.82 40.86 44.33
CA SER A 555 14.10 41.39 43.83
C SER A 555 13.90 42.72 43.05
N THR A 556 14.15 43.84 43.72
CA THR A 556 14.06 45.19 43.13
C THR A 556 15.41 45.92 43.17
N GLY A 557 15.80 46.49 42.02
CA GLY A 557 16.12 47.92 42.03
C GLY A 557 17.58 48.39 41.88
N THR A 558 18.49 47.63 41.27
CA THR A 558 19.79 48.21 40.84
C THR A 558 20.13 47.81 39.42
N GLU A 559 20.43 48.82 38.60
CA GLU A 559 20.84 48.82 37.19
C GLU A 559 22.16 48.06 36.92
N LYS A 560 22.26 46.79 37.34
CA LYS A 560 23.37 45.92 36.97
C LYS A 560 22.86 44.58 36.48
N PRO A 561 23.49 44.01 35.44
CA PRO A 561 23.11 42.72 34.88
C PRO A 561 23.09 41.69 36.01
N ILE A 562 22.04 40.87 36.02
CA ILE A 562 21.83 39.81 37.00
C ILE A 562 23.10 38.95 37.06
N ASP A 563 23.85 39.11 38.15
CA ASP A 563 25.02 38.29 38.44
C ASP A 563 24.51 36.90 38.88
N VAL A 564 24.40 36.01 37.90
CA VAL A 564 23.88 34.63 38.02
C VAL A 564 24.60 33.83 39.10
N SER A 565 25.77 34.28 39.55
CA SER A 565 26.56 33.63 40.61
C SER A 565 26.09 33.94 42.04
N LYS A 566 25.22 34.93 42.25
CA LYS A 566 24.90 35.46 43.60
C LYS A 566 23.45 35.29 44.07
N GLN A 567 22.53 34.84 43.22
CA GLN A 567 21.09 34.77 43.55
C GLN A 567 20.40 33.43 43.25
N LEU A 568 21.16 32.37 43.00
CA LEU A 568 20.61 31.02 43.22
C LEU A 568 20.68 30.76 44.72
N PRO A 569 19.58 30.40 45.41
CA PRO A 569 19.64 30.02 46.81
C PRO A 569 20.67 28.91 46.90
N SER A 570 21.77 29.20 47.59
CA SER A 570 22.71 28.18 48.02
C SER A 570 21.87 27.12 48.70
N VAL A 571 21.82 25.93 48.11
CA VAL A 571 21.31 24.73 48.75
C VAL A 571 21.95 24.68 50.13
N SER A 572 21.17 24.95 51.18
CA SER A 572 21.55 24.53 52.51
C SER A 572 21.68 23.02 52.42
N LYS A 573 22.93 22.55 52.42
CA LYS A 573 23.24 21.17 52.82
C LYS A 573 22.70 21.04 54.24
N ASP A 574 21.48 20.56 54.40
CA ASP A 574 21.02 19.79 55.55
C ASP A 574 19.61 19.26 55.28
N CYS A 575 19.49 17.95 55.48
CA CYS A 575 18.36 17.02 55.27
C CYS A 575 18.17 16.47 53.86
#